data_AF-A0A382GYQ2-F1
#
_entry.id   AF-A0A382GYQ2-F1
#
_cell.length_a   1.000
_cell.length_b   1.000
_cell.length_c   1.000
_cell.angle_alpha   90.00
_cell.angle_beta   90.00
_cell.angle_gamma   90.00
#
_symmetry.space_group_name_H-M   'P 1'
#
loop_
_entity.id
_entity.type
_entity.pdbx_description
1 polymer ?
#
loop_
_entity_poly.entity_id
_entity_poly.type
_entity_poly.pdbx_seq_one_letter_code
_entity_poly.pdbx_strand_id
1 'polypeptide(L)'
;MANSARFAEIALPLPIDQLFTYSLTDELRGMALPGCRAYVPFRNRLMTGVITGLTDTCPVSNPKPVLDVLENEPILDQTLLKLTRWISEYYLCAWGEAIKTALPSGLLNEAEQTVTLIRESPPEVIENLRRSAPQQALMLAKIAEHQSIPISKLKRQLKGREMFGPLRGLEARGFIEFTVGKPATDPGVKYETWVKLKTSPEDAQEMVPKLARRASKQASCINLLVNHDGKLTVDQLRHLGHIERRVIRDLVAKDLVEIYDVEAIRDPYSDYTVDPADPL
;
A
#
# COMPACT_ATOMS: atom_id res chain seq x y z
N MET A 1 25.23 21.27 1.78
CA MET A 1 24.82 22.70 1.80
C MET A 1 23.34 22.71 2.13
N ALA A 2 22.88 23.48 3.12
CA ALA A 2 21.47 23.52 3.48
C ALA A 2 20.66 24.15 2.35
N ASN A 3 19.61 23.47 1.91
CA ASN A 3 18.73 23.91 0.83
C ASN A 3 17.95 25.15 1.28
N SER A 4 18.00 26.25 0.52
CA SER A 4 17.31 27.51 0.88
C SER A 4 15.90 27.64 0.31
N ALA A 5 15.51 26.72 -0.59
CA ALA A 5 14.24 26.78 -1.29
C ALA A 5 13.04 26.67 -0.34
N ARG A 6 12.07 27.56 -0.51
CA ARG A 6 10.86 27.61 0.36
C ARG A 6 9.75 26.67 -0.07
N PHE A 7 9.76 26.19 -1.31
CA PHE A 7 8.71 25.37 -1.87
C PHE A 7 9.27 24.16 -2.61
N ALA A 8 8.47 23.10 -2.63
CA ALA A 8 8.72 21.90 -3.43
C ALA A 8 7.65 21.79 -4.53
N GLU A 9 8.11 21.52 -5.75
CA GLU A 9 7.25 21.07 -6.85
C GLU A 9 7.14 19.55 -6.78
N ILE A 10 5.91 19.06 -6.69
CA ILE A 10 5.64 17.65 -6.45
C ILE A 10 4.76 17.10 -7.56
N ALA A 11 5.22 16.02 -8.19
CA ALA A 11 4.44 15.21 -9.09
C ALA A 11 3.63 14.20 -8.28
N LEU A 12 2.29 14.26 -8.40
CA LEU A 12 1.38 13.30 -7.78
C LEU A 12 1.00 12.21 -8.78
N PRO A 13 0.80 10.95 -8.35
CA PRO A 13 0.43 9.82 -9.21
C PRO A 13 -1.04 9.90 -9.68
N LEU A 14 -1.37 10.96 -10.41
CA LEU A 14 -2.69 11.33 -10.92
C LEU A 14 -2.61 11.58 -12.42
N PRO A 15 -3.69 11.31 -13.18
CA PRO A 15 -3.81 11.66 -14.60
C PRO A 15 -4.09 13.16 -14.77
N ILE A 16 -3.21 14.00 -14.21
CA ILE A 16 -3.28 15.46 -14.28
C ILE A 16 -1.89 15.94 -14.67
N ASP A 17 -1.79 16.52 -15.86
CA ASP A 17 -0.53 17.06 -16.39
C ASP A 17 -0.19 18.41 -15.74
N GLN A 18 0.06 18.37 -14.43
CA GLN A 18 0.39 19.54 -13.62
C GLN A 18 1.22 19.13 -12.40
N LEU A 19 2.23 19.96 -12.07
CA LEU A 19 2.95 19.89 -10.81
C LEU A 19 2.23 20.69 -9.72
N PHE A 20 2.30 20.19 -8.49
CA PHE A 20 1.70 20.84 -7.34
C PHE A 20 2.79 21.45 -6.46
N THR A 21 2.66 22.74 -6.17
CA THR A 21 3.62 23.46 -5.32
C THR A 21 3.17 23.44 -3.87
N TYR A 22 4.05 22.98 -2.98
CA TYR A 22 3.83 22.91 -1.53
C TYR A 22 4.90 23.70 -0.78
N SER A 23 4.57 24.24 0.39
CA SER A 23 5.54 24.92 1.25
C SER A 23 6.39 23.92 2.03
N LEU A 24 7.67 24.24 2.20
CA LEU A 24 8.61 23.50 3.03
C LEU A 24 8.79 24.21 4.37
N THR A 25 8.56 23.48 5.46
CA THR A 25 8.91 23.95 6.81
C THR A 25 10.42 23.99 6.97
N ASP A 26 10.93 24.76 7.93
CA ASP A 26 12.37 24.93 8.12
C ASP A 26 13.07 23.59 8.41
N GLU A 27 12.39 22.65 9.07
CA GLU A 27 12.89 21.31 9.35
C GLU A 27 13.05 20.46 8.08
N LEU A 28 12.10 20.57 7.14
CA LEU A 28 12.08 19.73 5.94
C LEU A 28 12.97 20.25 4.81
N ARG A 29 13.36 21.54 4.82
CA ARG A 29 14.22 22.10 3.76
C ARG A 29 15.53 21.35 3.60
N GLY A 30 16.14 20.90 4.70
CA GLY A 30 17.40 20.14 4.66
C GLY A 30 17.27 18.74 4.07
N MET A 31 16.07 18.15 4.12
CA MET A 31 15.77 16.78 3.67
C MET A 31 15.15 16.74 2.28
N ALA A 32 14.49 17.82 1.87
CA ALA A 32 13.82 17.91 0.58
C ALA A 32 14.86 17.94 -0.56
N LEU A 33 14.93 16.86 -1.31
CA LEU A 33 15.74 16.73 -2.53
C LEU A 33 14.86 16.25 -3.68
N PRO A 34 15.11 16.71 -4.93
CA PRO A 34 14.45 16.13 -6.09
C PRO A 34 14.69 14.62 -6.17
N GLY A 35 13.61 13.88 -6.37
CA GLY A 35 13.58 12.42 -6.41
C GLY A 35 13.21 11.75 -5.09
N CYS A 36 13.15 12.49 -3.97
CA CYS A 36 12.59 11.99 -2.72
C CYS A 36 11.07 11.93 -2.77
N ARG A 37 10.47 11.01 -2.01
CA ARG A 37 9.03 11.01 -1.79
C ARG A 37 8.65 12.06 -0.75
N ALA A 38 7.57 12.76 -1.03
CA ALA A 38 6.98 13.75 -0.14
C ALA A 38 5.54 13.38 0.16
N TYR A 39 5.17 13.48 1.44
CA TYR A 39 3.83 13.23 1.89
C TYR A 39 3.06 14.56 2.00
N VAL A 40 1.96 14.66 1.25
CA VAL A 40 1.28 15.94 1.05
C VAL A 40 -0.25 15.84 1.08
N PRO A 41 -0.94 16.92 1.48
CA PRO A 41 -2.38 17.00 1.37
C PRO A 41 -2.84 17.30 -0.05
N PHE A 42 -3.76 16.48 -0.57
CA PHE A 42 -4.41 16.69 -1.85
C PHE A 42 -5.94 16.59 -1.70
N ARG A 43 -6.63 17.73 -1.88
CA ARG A 43 -8.06 17.87 -1.62
C ARG A 43 -8.44 17.41 -0.19
N ASN A 44 -9.12 16.27 -0.09
CA ASN A 44 -9.63 15.67 1.13
C ASN A 44 -8.87 14.40 1.52
N ARG A 45 -7.76 14.07 0.87
CA ARG A 45 -6.93 12.93 1.24
C ARG A 45 -5.48 13.37 1.32
N LEU A 46 -4.64 12.48 1.80
CA LEU A 46 -3.21 12.66 1.75
C LEU A 46 -2.62 11.70 0.71
N MET A 47 -1.57 12.13 0.06
CA MET A 47 -0.96 11.43 -1.06
C MET A 47 0.55 11.46 -0.91
N THR A 48 1.19 10.42 -1.42
CA THR A 48 2.64 10.37 -1.59
C THR A 48 2.94 10.78 -3.03
N GLY A 49 3.72 11.85 -3.19
CA GLY A 49 4.25 12.31 -4.47
C GLY A 49 5.76 12.26 -4.49
N VAL A 50 6.35 12.63 -5.62
CA VAL A 50 7.81 12.78 -5.77
C VAL A 50 8.15 14.24 -5.97
N ILE A 51 9.12 14.73 -5.20
CA ILE A 51 9.68 16.08 -5.39
C ILE A 51 10.40 16.09 -6.73
N THR A 52 9.97 16.91 -7.67
CA THR A 52 10.60 17.04 -8.99
C THR A 52 11.52 18.25 -9.08
N GLY A 53 11.26 19.26 -8.25
CA GLY A 53 11.97 20.52 -8.25
C GLY A 53 11.78 21.25 -6.94
N LEU A 54 12.65 22.23 -6.71
CA LEU A 54 12.60 23.11 -5.55
C LEU A 54 12.65 24.55 -6.04
N THR A 55 11.85 25.41 -5.44
CA THR A 55 11.66 26.77 -5.91
C THR A 55 11.42 27.74 -4.75
N ASP A 56 11.73 29.01 -4.99
CA ASP A 56 11.44 30.12 -4.08
C ASP A 56 10.14 30.86 -4.44
N THR A 57 9.49 30.46 -5.54
CA THR A 57 8.25 31.06 -6.02
C THR A 57 7.08 30.10 -5.85
N CYS A 58 5.91 30.63 -5.49
CA CYS A 58 4.69 29.84 -5.38
C CYS A 58 3.59 30.50 -6.22
N PRO A 59 2.92 29.74 -7.11
CA PRO A 59 1.85 30.29 -7.95
C PRO A 59 0.54 30.57 -7.16
N VAL A 60 0.47 30.16 -5.89
CA VAL A 60 -0.72 30.32 -5.04
C VAL A 60 -0.39 31.10 -3.77
N SER A 61 -1.37 31.83 -3.24
CA SER A 61 -1.21 32.68 -2.06
C SER A 61 -1.11 31.91 -0.74
N ASN A 62 -1.73 30.72 -0.66
CA ASN A 62 -1.73 29.90 0.55
C ASN A 62 -1.44 28.43 0.20
N PRO A 63 -0.18 28.09 -0.12
CA PRO A 63 0.21 26.72 -0.38
C PRO A 63 0.06 25.88 0.88
N LYS A 64 -0.42 24.64 0.70
CA LYS A 64 -0.40 23.66 1.79
C LYS A 64 1.05 23.24 2.06
N PRO A 65 1.38 22.84 3.30
CA PRO A 65 2.72 22.36 3.63
C PRO A 65 2.95 20.94 3.14
N VAL A 66 4.22 20.61 2.86
CA VAL A 66 4.71 19.24 2.90
C VAL A 66 4.65 18.76 4.35
N LEU A 67 4.08 17.58 4.57
CA LEU A 67 3.90 17.02 5.90
C LEU A 67 5.10 16.20 6.35
N ASP A 68 5.73 15.48 5.41
CA ASP A 68 6.93 14.68 5.66
C ASP A 68 7.72 14.44 4.36
N VAL A 69 9.02 14.20 4.49
CA VAL A 69 9.90 13.70 3.42
C VAL A 69 10.36 12.30 3.84
N LEU A 70 10.00 11.30 3.04
CA LEU A 70 10.03 9.90 3.50
C LEU A 70 11.43 9.28 3.49
N GLU A 71 12.36 9.85 2.74
CA GLU A 71 13.74 9.40 2.62
C GLU A 71 14.72 10.56 2.79
N ASN A 72 15.89 10.25 3.33
CA ASN A 72 17.03 11.18 3.37
C ASN A 72 17.77 11.26 2.02
N GLU A 73 17.56 10.28 1.13
CA GLU A 73 18.20 10.19 -0.18
C GLU A 73 17.14 9.95 -1.28
N PRO A 74 17.33 10.50 -2.50
CA PRO A 74 16.38 10.31 -3.58
C PRO A 74 16.21 8.85 -3.99
N ILE A 75 14.97 8.37 -4.06
CA ILE A 75 14.67 7.05 -4.63
C ILE A 75 14.73 7.05 -6.16
N LEU A 76 14.55 8.24 -6.76
CA LEU A 76 14.75 8.50 -8.18
C LEU A 76 15.95 9.40 -8.31
N ASP A 77 16.98 8.89 -8.96
CA ASP A 77 18.11 9.72 -9.32
C ASP A 77 17.75 10.73 -10.42
N GLN A 78 18.68 11.63 -10.71
CA GLN A 78 18.48 12.65 -11.72
C GLN A 78 18.27 12.06 -13.12
N THR A 79 18.86 10.90 -13.40
CA THR A 79 18.71 10.21 -14.69
C THR A 79 17.29 9.72 -14.88
N LEU A 80 16.72 9.04 -13.88
CA LEU A 80 15.34 8.54 -13.91
C LEU A 80 14.31 9.67 -13.88
N LEU A 81 14.56 10.77 -13.15
CA LEU A 81 13.70 11.96 -13.22
C LEU A 81 13.65 12.53 -14.64
N LYS A 82 14.80 12.67 -15.30
CA LYS A 82 14.85 13.13 -16.70
C LYS A 82 14.19 12.14 -17.66
N LEU A 83 14.39 10.84 -17.47
CA LEU A 83 13.78 9.80 -18.30
C LEU A 83 12.25 9.83 -18.17
N THR A 84 11.73 9.83 -16.94
CA THR A 84 10.28 9.89 -16.69
C THR A 84 9.68 11.19 -17.20
N ARG A 85 10.42 12.30 -17.16
CA ARG A 85 10.01 13.57 -17.76
C ARG A 85 9.91 13.47 -19.28
N TRP A 86 10.94 12.91 -19.92
CA TRP A 86 10.94 12.67 -21.37
C TRP A 86 9.79 11.74 -21.79
N ILE A 87 9.53 10.65 -21.04
CA ILE A 87 8.39 9.75 -21.29
C ILE A 87 7.08 10.53 -21.24
N SER A 88 6.88 11.36 -20.21
CA SER A 88 5.69 12.18 -20.04
C SER A 88 5.48 13.13 -21.23
N GLU A 89 6.53 13.82 -21.66
CA GLU A 89 6.47 14.74 -22.80
C GLU A 89 6.26 14.03 -24.14
N TYR A 90 6.93 12.90 -24.35
CA TYR A 90 6.87 12.16 -25.62
C TYR A 90 5.54 11.41 -25.80
N TYR A 91 5.05 10.77 -24.73
CA TYR A 91 3.83 9.98 -24.76
C TYR A 91 2.59 10.75 -24.28
N LEU A 92 2.72 12.06 -24.02
CA LEU A 92 1.64 12.95 -23.62
C LEU A 92 0.84 12.44 -22.41
N CYS A 93 1.54 11.89 -21.41
CA CYS A 93 0.96 11.46 -20.15
C CYS A 93 1.44 12.36 -19.00
N ALA A 94 0.71 12.36 -17.88
CA ALA A 94 1.10 13.15 -16.73
C ALA A 94 2.44 12.65 -16.14
N TRP A 95 3.34 13.56 -15.77
CA TRP A 95 4.66 13.17 -15.25
C TRP A 95 4.58 12.30 -14.00
N GLY A 96 3.58 12.54 -13.14
CA GLY A 96 3.33 11.69 -11.98
C GLY A 96 2.92 10.25 -12.32
N GLU A 97 2.27 10.00 -13.46
CA GLU A 97 1.96 8.65 -13.95
C GLU A 97 3.21 7.94 -14.49
N ALA A 98 4.04 8.67 -15.25
CA ALA A 98 5.32 8.16 -15.73
C ALA A 98 6.24 7.77 -14.55
N ILE A 99 6.33 8.64 -13.54
CA ILE A 99 7.08 8.37 -12.29
C ILE A 99 6.51 7.14 -11.56
N LYS A 100 5.19 7.07 -11.38
CA LYS A 100 4.53 5.93 -10.72
C LYS A 100 4.85 4.61 -11.41
N THR A 101 4.92 4.62 -12.74
CA THR A 101 5.20 3.43 -13.55
C THR A 101 6.66 2.99 -13.46
N ALA A 102 7.58 3.93 -13.24
CA ALA A 102 9.00 3.63 -13.05
C ALA A 102 9.31 3.07 -11.65
N LEU A 103 8.46 3.30 -10.66
CA LEU A 103 8.67 2.88 -9.28
C LEU A 103 8.04 1.51 -8.98
N PRO A 104 8.62 0.71 -8.06
CA PRO A 104 7.99 -0.52 -7.61
C PRO A 104 6.61 -0.28 -7.00
N SER A 105 5.76 -1.29 -7.06
CA SER A 105 4.39 -1.20 -6.55
C SER A 105 4.41 -0.93 -5.04
N GLY A 106 3.59 0.05 -4.64
CA GLY A 106 3.38 0.40 -3.24
C GLY A 106 4.14 1.64 -2.76
N LEU A 107 5.17 2.10 -3.47
CA LEU A 107 5.98 3.24 -3.00
C LEU A 107 5.25 4.58 -3.03
N LEU A 108 4.31 4.78 -3.95
CA LEU A 108 3.48 6.00 -4.00
C LEU A 108 2.07 5.76 -3.46
N ASN A 109 1.89 4.73 -2.62
CA ASN A 109 0.60 4.48 -1.99
C ASN A 109 0.17 5.69 -1.15
N GLU A 110 -1.13 5.94 -1.11
CA GLU A 110 -1.72 6.88 -0.17
C GLU A 110 -1.41 6.40 1.25
N ALA A 111 -0.78 7.25 2.07
CA ALA A 111 -0.68 6.89 3.48
C ALA A 111 -2.05 6.98 4.14
N GLU A 112 -2.29 6.06 5.05
CA GLU A 112 -3.56 5.93 5.73
C GLU A 112 -3.73 7.06 6.76
N GLN A 113 -4.64 7.99 6.46
CA GLN A 113 -5.08 8.98 7.43
C GLN A 113 -5.89 8.30 8.53
N THR A 114 -5.63 8.69 9.76
CA THR A 114 -6.36 8.25 10.94
C THR A 114 -7.05 9.44 11.58
N VAL A 115 -8.27 9.25 12.06
CA VAL A 115 -8.98 10.25 12.86
C VAL A 115 -8.94 9.79 14.31
N THR A 116 -8.37 10.63 15.16
CA THR A 116 -8.23 10.35 16.59
C THR A 116 -9.10 11.31 17.39
N LEU A 117 -9.76 10.76 18.41
CA LEU A 117 -10.52 11.54 19.37
C LEU A 117 -9.55 12.20 20.36
N ILE A 118 -9.55 13.53 20.42
CA ILE A 118 -8.61 14.30 21.28
C ILE A 118 -9.20 14.66 22.64
N ARG A 119 -10.51 14.48 22.83
CA ARG A 119 -11.18 14.64 24.12
C ARG A 119 -12.36 13.70 24.23
N GLU A 120 -12.74 13.35 25.45
CA GLU A 120 -13.97 12.61 25.68
C GLU A 120 -15.15 13.33 25.00
N SER A 121 -16.00 12.53 24.38
CA SER A 121 -17.23 12.98 23.75
C SER A 121 -18.41 12.50 24.59
N PRO A 122 -18.86 13.27 25.59
CA PRO A 122 -19.99 12.90 26.42
C PRO A 122 -21.23 12.57 25.57
N PRO A 123 -22.09 11.63 25.99
CA PRO A 123 -23.33 11.30 25.28
C PRO A 123 -24.21 12.53 24.98
N GLU A 124 -24.21 13.52 25.88
CA GLU A 124 -24.95 14.78 25.71
C GLU A 124 -24.50 15.59 24.49
N VAL A 125 -23.20 15.60 24.21
CA VAL A 125 -22.65 16.32 23.06
C VAL A 125 -23.07 15.65 21.76
N ILE A 126 -23.07 14.32 21.72
CA ILE A 126 -23.53 13.55 20.55
C ILE A 126 -25.03 13.79 20.34
N GLU A 127 -25.84 13.80 21.39
CA GLU A 127 -27.28 14.12 21.31
C GLU A 127 -27.56 15.53 20.80
N ASN A 128 -26.81 16.54 21.27
CA ASN A 128 -26.92 17.91 20.77
C ASN A 128 -26.53 18.02 19.28
N LEU A 129 -25.50 17.27 18.87
CA LEU A 129 -25.13 17.16 17.45
C LEU A 129 -26.16 16.41 16.64
N ARG A 130 -26.88 15.42 17.18
CA ARG A 130 -27.93 14.71 16.42
C ARG A 130 -29.03 15.67 15.94
N ARG A 131 -29.34 16.69 16.74
CA ARG A 131 -30.35 17.70 16.42
C ARG A 131 -29.84 18.76 15.42
N SER A 132 -28.58 19.18 15.57
CA SER A 132 -28.02 20.30 14.80
C SER A 132 -27.21 19.89 13.57
N ALA A 133 -26.50 18.76 13.64
CA ALA A 133 -25.62 18.23 12.60
C ALA A 133 -25.58 16.68 12.64
N PRO A 134 -26.61 15.99 12.12
CA PRO A 134 -26.77 14.54 12.26
C PRO A 134 -25.57 13.72 11.75
N GLN A 135 -24.91 14.18 10.68
CA GLN A 135 -23.71 13.53 10.14
C GLN A 135 -22.50 13.66 11.07
N GLN A 136 -22.33 14.81 11.74
CA GLN A 136 -21.27 15.00 12.73
C GLN A 136 -21.49 14.10 13.94
N ALA A 137 -22.74 13.98 14.41
CA ALA A 137 -23.07 13.08 15.51
C ALA A 137 -22.76 11.62 15.18
N LEU A 138 -23.11 11.17 13.97
CA LEU A 138 -22.82 9.81 13.52
C LEU A 138 -21.32 9.53 13.47
N MET A 139 -20.53 10.46 12.94
CA MET A 139 -19.08 10.31 12.85
C MET A 139 -18.41 10.34 14.21
N LEU A 140 -18.79 11.30 15.06
CA LEU A 140 -18.24 11.41 16.40
C LEU A 140 -18.53 10.16 17.24
N ALA A 141 -19.76 9.63 17.16
CA ALA A 141 -20.12 8.38 17.83
C ALA A 141 -19.26 7.19 17.33
N LYS A 142 -19.04 7.08 16.02
CA LYS A 142 -18.21 6.01 15.43
C LYS A 142 -16.74 6.13 15.79
N ILE A 143 -16.21 7.33 15.87
CA ILE A 143 -14.82 7.58 16.28
C ILE A 143 -14.67 7.28 17.78
N ALA A 144 -15.66 7.66 18.60
CA ALA A 144 -15.67 7.40 20.04
C ALA A 144 -15.69 5.90 20.39
N GLU A 145 -16.29 5.03 19.54
CA GLU A 145 -16.26 3.57 19.73
C GLU A 145 -14.84 2.97 19.68
N HIS A 146 -13.90 3.63 18.99
CA HIS A 146 -12.57 3.08 18.71
C HIS A 146 -11.41 3.95 19.22
N GLN A 147 -11.70 5.16 19.72
CA GLN A 147 -10.76 6.23 20.09
C GLN A 147 -9.89 6.76 18.94
N SER A 148 -9.45 5.90 18.04
CA SER A 148 -8.72 6.21 16.82
C SER A 148 -9.16 5.26 15.70
N ILE A 149 -9.45 5.79 14.52
CA ILE A 149 -9.94 5.00 13.39
C ILE A 149 -9.34 5.47 12.05
N PRO A 150 -8.78 4.55 11.25
CA PRO A 150 -8.38 4.85 9.89
C PRO A 150 -9.55 5.35 9.04
N ILE A 151 -9.34 6.36 8.21
CA ILE A 151 -10.35 6.91 7.29
C ILE A 151 -10.88 5.82 6.35
N SER A 152 -10.04 4.88 5.92
CA SER A 152 -10.43 3.73 5.10
C SER A 152 -11.51 2.87 5.79
N LYS A 153 -11.30 2.57 7.08
CA LYS A 153 -12.20 1.78 7.93
C LYS A 153 -13.47 2.56 8.23
N LEU A 154 -13.36 3.85 8.54
CA LEU A 154 -14.49 4.74 8.78
C LEU A 154 -15.37 4.86 7.53
N LYS A 155 -14.78 5.03 6.34
CA LYS A 155 -15.50 5.09 5.06
C LYS A 155 -16.28 3.81 4.78
N ARG A 156 -15.68 2.65 5.08
CA ARG A 156 -16.33 1.33 4.96
C ARG A 156 -17.52 1.19 5.90
N GLN A 157 -17.38 1.64 7.16
CA GLN A 157 -18.48 1.63 8.13
C GLN A 157 -19.61 2.59 7.78
N LEU A 158 -19.30 3.73 7.14
CA LEU A 158 -20.27 4.77 6.77
C LEU A 158 -20.89 4.59 5.36
N LYS A 159 -20.61 3.48 4.68
CA LYS A 159 -21.14 3.14 3.33
C LYS A 159 -20.98 4.27 2.30
N GLY A 160 -19.84 4.98 2.33
CA GLY A 160 -19.49 5.96 1.29
C GLY A 160 -20.21 7.32 1.37
N ARG A 161 -20.83 7.68 2.50
CA ARG A 161 -21.36 9.03 2.72
C ARG A 161 -20.24 10.08 2.74
N GLU A 162 -20.56 11.32 2.35
CA GLU A 162 -19.68 12.48 2.48
C GLU A 162 -19.23 12.64 3.94
N MET A 163 -17.91 12.63 4.17
CA MET A 163 -17.33 12.55 5.51
C MET A 163 -16.39 13.69 5.87
N PHE A 164 -15.70 14.28 4.89
CA PHE A 164 -14.68 15.28 5.19
C PHE A 164 -15.24 16.62 5.64
N GLY A 165 -16.39 17.06 5.11
CA GLY A 165 -17.05 18.27 5.60
C GLY A 165 -17.42 18.17 7.09
N PRO A 166 -18.19 17.13 7.49
CA PRO A 166 -18.51 16.93 8.90
C PRO A 166 -17.29 16.68 9.79
N LEU A 167 -16.29 15.91 9.34
CA LEU A 167 -15.05 15.69 10.12
C LEU A 167 -14.28 17.01 10.32
N ARG A 168 -14.11 17.85 9.30
CA ARG A 168 -13.48 19.17 9.48
C ARG A 168 -14.26 20.05 10.46
N GLY A 169 -15.58 19.95 10.46
CA GLY A 169 -16.41 20.64 11.45
C GLY A 169 -16.19 20.13 12.88
N LEU A 170 -15.90 18.83 13.06
CA LEU A 170 -15.55 18.24 14.36
C LEU A 170 -14.12 18.62 14.79
N GLU A 171 -13.17 18.66 13.86
CA GLU A 171 -11.80 19.13 14.08
C GLU A 171 -11.79 20.60 14.51
N ALA A 172 -12.51 21.48 13.81
CA ALA A 172 -12.63 22.89 14.17
C ALA A 172 -13.28 23.12 15.55
N ARG A 173 -14.09 22.16 16.02
CA ARG A 173 -14.70 22.16 17.37
C ARG A 173 -13.84 21.44 18.42
N GLY A 174 -12.63 21.02 18.04
CA GLY A 174 -11.66 20.37 18.91
C GLY A 174 -12.13 19.02 19.44
N PHE A 175 -12.94 18.26 18.69
CA PHE A 175 -13.31 16.90 19.09
C PHE A 175 -12.34 15.86 18.58
N ILE A 176 -11.80 16.08 17.38
CA ILE A 176 -10.96 15.14 16.68
C ILE A 176 -9.74 15.86 16.11
N GLU A 177 -8.72 15.07 15.83
CA GLU A 177 -7.54 15.48 15.08
C GLU A 177 -7.30 14.46 13.97
N PHE A 178 -6.90 14.95 12.80
CA PHE A 178 -6.39 14.08 11.75
C PHE A 178 -4.94 13.76 12.04
N THR A 179 -4.68 12.53 12.45
CA THR A 179 -3.32 12.02 12.60
C THR A 179 -2.92 11.27 11.34
N VAL A 180 -1.70 11.51 10.91
CA VAL A 180 -1.11 10.83 9.77
C VAL A 180 -0.36 9.60 10.26
N GLY A 181 -0.73 8.41 9.79
CA GLY A 181 0.20 7.29 9.84
C GLY A 181 1.31 7.53 8.84
N LYS A 182 2.57 7.25 9.20
CA LYS A 182 3.66 7.26 8.21
C LYS A 182 3.28 6.29 7.08
N PRO A 183 3.37 6.69 5.80
CA PRO A 183 3.25 5.74 4.70
C PRO A 183 4.22 4.59 4.91
N ALA A 184 3.82 3.38 4.53
CA ALA A 184 4.70 2.23 4.54
C ALA A 184 5.97 2.60 3.75
N THR A 185 7.08 2.75 4.47
CA THR A 185 8.39 3.07 3.89
C THR A 185 8.92 1.92 3.06
N ASP A 186 8.48 0.71 3.36
CA ASP A 186 8.86 -0.53 2.69
C ASP A 186 7.68 -1.06 1.84
N PRO A 187 7.89 -1.42 0.56
CA PRO A 187 6.91 -2.19 -0.20
C PRO A 187 6.66 -3.54 0.48
N GLY A 188 5.72 -3.56 1.44
CA GLY A 188 5.47 -4.64 2.39
C GLY A 188 5.80 -6.04 1.87
N VAL A 189 6.57 -6.76 2.67
CA VAL A 189 7.04 -8.14 2.41
C VAL A 189 5.90 -8.97 1.80
N LYS A 190 6.11 -9.50 0.59
CA LYS A 190 5.17 -10.42 -0.03
C LYS A 190 5.39 -11.78 0.63
N TYR A 191 4.34 -12.34 1.21
CA TYR A 191 4.37 -13.72 1.68
C TYR A 191 3.83 -14.64 0.59
N GLU A 192 4.45 -15.81 0.44
CA GLU A 192 3.91 -16.91 -0.33
C GLU A 192 3.51 -18.03 0.61
N THR A 193 2.28 -18.52 0.44
CA THR A 193 1.78 -19.64 1.22
C THR A 193 2.23 -20.94 0.57
N TRP A 194 3.07 -21.69 1.27
CA TRP A 194 3.59 -22.98 0.86
C TRP A 194 2.79 -24.11 1.48
N VAL A 195 2.67 -25.20 0.73
CA VAL A 195 2.13 -26.48 1.16
C VAL A 195 3.27 -27.48 1.09
N LYS A 196 3.54 -28.19 2.19
CA LYS A 196 4.58 -29.22 2.26
C LYS A 196 4.02 -30.53 2.81
N LEU A 197 4.55 -31.65 2.35
CA LEU A 197 4.26 -32.97 2.90
C LEU A 197 4.81 -33.10 4.32
N LYS A 198 4.00 -33.63 5.23
CA LYS A 198 4.47 -33.97 6.60
C LYS A 198 5.30 -35.24 6.64
N THR A 199 5.18 -36.08 5.63
CA THR A 199 5.91 -37.35 5.49
C THR A 199 6.99 -37.23 4.42
N SER A 200 7.85 -38.24 4.32
CA SER A 200 8.78 -38.33 3.20
C SER A 200 8.02 -38.42 1.86
N PRO A 201 8.61 -37.95 0.74
CA PRO A 201 8.00 -38.10 -0.59
C PRO A 201 7.72 -39.58 -0.95
N GLU A 202 8.57 -40.50 -0.50
CA GLU A 202 8.42 -41.94 -0.71
C GLU A 202 7.17 -42.49 0.00
N ASP A 203 7.00 -42.19 1.29
CA ASP A 203 5.82 -42.60 2.06
C ASP A 203 4.53 -41.98 1.50
N ALA A 204 4.60 -40.71 1.08
CA ALA A 204 3.47 -40.02 0.49
C ALA A 204 3.04 -40.67 -0.84
N GLN A 205 3.99 -41.16 -1.64
CA GLN A 205 3.72 -41.81 -2.91
C GLN A 205 2.95 -43.14 -2.74
N GLU A 206 3.24 -43.90 -1.68
CA GLU A 206 2.50 -45.13 -1.37
C GLU A 206 1.02 -44.88 -1.02
N MET A 207 0.68 -43.67 -0.56
CA MET A 207 -0.67 -43.28 -0.20
C MET A 207 -1.51 -42.86 -1.42
N VAL A 208 -0.88 -42.45 -2.52
CA VAL A 208 -1.54 -41.95 -3.74
C VAL A 208 -2.56 -42.96 -4.31
N PRO A 209 -2.25 -44.27 -4.49
CA PRO A 209 -3.21 -45.23 -5.01
C PRO A 209 -4.44 -45.42 -4.11
N LYS A 210 -4.25 -45.34 -2.79
CA LYS A 210 -5.33 -45.48 -1.79
C LYS A 210 -6.24 -44.25 -1.83
N LEU A 211 -5.67 -43.05 -1.91
CA LEU A 211 -6.40 -41.79 -2.00
C LEU A 211 -7.12 -41.64 -3.33
N ALA A 212 -6.52 -42.06 -4.45
CA ALA A 212 -7.10 -41.93 -5.79
C ALA A 212 -8.47 -42.62 -5.93
N ARG A 213 -8.69 -43.71 -5.18
CA ARG A 213 -9.96 -44.46 -5.17
C ARG A 213 -11.15 -43.68 -4.61
N ARG A 214 -10.92 -42.72 -3.70
CA ARG A 214 -12.00 -42.01 -2.98
C ARG A 214 -11.94 -40.49 -3.14
N ALA A 215 -10.77 -39.95 -3.43
CA ALA A 215 -10.51 -38.51 -3.52
C ALA A 215 -9.40 -38.24 -4.56
N SER A 216 -9.75 -38.35 -5.84
CA SER A 216 -8.80 -38.17 -6.96
C SER A 216 -8.04 -36.84 -6.91
N LYS A 217 -8.70 -35.74 -6.55
CA LYS A 217 -8.06 -34.42 -6.40
C LYS A 217 -7.07 -34.32 -5.24
N GLN A 218 -7.30 -35.05 -4.14
CA GLN A 218 -6.34 -35.12 -3.04
C GLN A 218 -5.10 -35.92 -3.46
N ALA A 219 -5.29 -37.03 -4.18
CA ALA A 219 -4.19 -37.82 -4.74
C ALA A 219 -3.37 -37.01 -5.76
N SER A 220 -4.01 -36.23 -6.64
CA SER A 220 -3.32 -35.33 -7.57
C SER A 220 -2.48 -34.27 -6.85
N CYS A 221 -3.00 -33.69 -5.75
CA CYS A 221 -2.26 -32.73 -4.94
C CYS A 221 -1.00 -33.36 -4.33
N ILE A 222 -1.12 -34.55 -3.71
CA ILE A 222 0.02 -35.26 -3.13
C ILE A 222 1.05 -35.63 -4.21
N ASN A 223 0.60 -36.13 -5.36
CA ASN A 223 1.51 -36.48 -6.47
C ASN A 223 2.27 -35.26 -7.01
N LEU A 224 1.62 -34.10 -7.09
CA LEU A 224 2.29 -32.83 -7.44
C LEU A 224 3.31 -32.43 -6.40
N LEU A 225 2.99 -32.55 -5.11
CA LEU A 225 3.96 -32.27 -4.05
C LEU A 225 5.16 -33.22 -4.12
N VAL A 226 4.94 -34.53 -4.31
CA VAL A 226 6.02 -35.53 -4.44
C VAL A 226 6.94 -35.21 -5.62
N ASN A 227 6.38 -34.81 -6.77
CA ASN A 227 7.16 -34.48 -7.97
C ASN A 227 7.94 -33.16 -7.87
N HIS A 228 7.72 -32.37 -6.81
CA HIS A 228 8.36 -31.07 -6.58
C HIS A 228 8.98 -31.03 -5.17
N ASP A 229 9.81 -32.02 -4.84
CA ASP A 229 10.57 -32.12 -3.59
C ASP A 229 9.73 -32.01 -2.30
N GLY A 230 8.48 -32.46 -2.38
CA GLY A 230 7.54 -32.47 -1.27
C GLY A 230 6.93 -31.11 -0.92
N LYS A 231 7.13 -30.05 -1.72
CA LYS A 231 6.58 -28.72 -1.43
C LYS A 231 6.24 -27.90 -2.68
N LEU A 232 5.12 -27.18 -2.65
CA LEU A 232 4.72 -26.23 -3.69
C LEU A 232 3.97 -25.06 -3.07
N THR A 233 3.91 -23.92 -3.77
CA THR A 233 3.03 -22.82 -3.36
C THR A 233 1.56 -23.16 -3.65
N VAL A 234 0.65 -22.55 -2.89
CA VAL A 234 -0.80 -22.65 -3.15
C VAL A 234 -1.13 -22.17 -4.57
N ASP A 235 -0.40 -21.19 -5.08
CA ASP A 235 -0.60 -20.66 -6.42
C ASP A 235 -0.13 -21.64 -7.50
N GLN A 236 1.03 -22.28 -7.33
CA GLN A 236 1.50 -23.35 -8.22
C GLN A 236 0.56 -24.55 -8.22
N LEU A 237 0.08 -25.00 -7.06
CA LEU A 237 -0.91 -26.09 -6.97
C LEU A 237 -2.22 -25.75 -7.70
N ARG A 238 -2.62 -24.48 -7.69
CA ARG A 238 -3.78 -24.00 -8.43
C ARG A 238 -3.54 -23.99 -9.93
N HIS A 239 -2.39 -23.49 -10.40
CA HIS A 239 -2.10 -23.34 -11.83
C HIS A 239 -1.68 -24.66 -12.49
N LEU A 240 -0.82 -25.45 -11.86
CA LEU A 240 -0.33 -26.73 -12.39
C LEU A 240 -1.36 -27.85 -12.24
N GLY A 241 -2.08 -27.88 -11.11
CA GLY A 241 -2.92 -29.01 -10.73
C GLY A 241 -4.43 -28.74 -10.72
N HIS A 242 -4.85 -27.49 -10.93
CA HIS A 242 -6.22 -27.04 -10.68
C HIS A 242 -6.72 -27.51 -9.30
N ILE A 243 -5.87 -27.41 -8.29
CA ILE A 243 -6.18 -27.81 -6.91
C ILE A 243 -6.79 -26.63 -6.16
N GLU A 244 -8.03 -26.81 -5.70
CA GLU A 244 -8.74 -25.79 -4.92
C GLU A 244 -8.27 -25.76 -3.46
N ARG A 245 -8.38 -24.59 -2.81
CA ARG A 245 -8.06 -24.43 -1.38
C ARG A 245 -8.80 -25.39 -0.45
N ARG A 246 -9.99 -25.86 -0.84
CA ARG A 246 -10.75 -26.86 -0.07
C ARG A 246 -10.00 -28.20 0.01
N VAL A 247 -9.41 -28.64 -1.10
CA VAL A 247 -8.64 -29.90 -1.17
C VAL A 247 -7.42 -29.83 -0.25
N ILE A 248 -6.72 -28.69 -0.25
CA ILE A 248 -5.57 -28.46 0.62
C ILE A 248 -6.01 -28.50 2.09
N ARG A 249 -7.11 -27.84 2.44
CA ARG A 249 -7.68 -27.86 3.81
C ARG A 249 -8.04 -29.28 4.27
N ASP A 250 -8.64 -30.08 3.40
CA ASP A 250 -8.98 -31.47 3.72
C ASP A 250 -7.72 -32.33 3.95
N LEU A 251 -6.63 -32.08 3.22
CA LEU A 251 -5.35 -32.76 3.42
C LEU A 251 -4.67 -32.33 4.73
N VAL A 252 -4.76 -31.06 5.11
CA VAL A 252 -4.32 -30.57 6.43
C VAL A 252 -5.12 -31.23 7.55
N ALA A 253 -6.45 -31.33 7.40
CA ALA A 253 -7.31 -31.99 8.40
C ALA A 253 -7.01 -33.49 8.56
N LYS A 254 -6.45 -34.13 7.53
CA LYS A 254 -5.96 -35.52 7.56
C LYS A 254 -4.50 -35.65 8.02
N ASP A 255 -3.88 -34.54 8.41
CA ASP A 255 -2.50 -34.45 8.87
C ASP A 255 -1.44 -34.90 7.83
N LEU A 256 -1.76 -34.78 6.54
CA LEU A 256 -0.87 -35.21 5.45
C LEU A 256 0.04 -34.09 4.95
N VAL A 257 -0.41 -32.84 5.08
CA VAL A 257 0.33 -31.66 4.62
C VAL A 257 0.30 -30.57 5.68
N GLU A 258 1.34 -29.76 5.71
CA GLU A 258 1.43 -28.54 6.49
C GLU A 258 1.38 -27.31 5.58
N ILE A 259 0.74 -26.24 6.06
CA ILE A 259 0.71 -24.94 5.39
C ILE A 259 1.55 -23.97 6.22
N TYR A 260 2.46 -23.25 5.58
CA TYR A 260 3.27 -22.22 6.20
C TYR A 260 3.50 -21.07 5.22
N ASP A 261 3.66 -19.87 5.76
CA ASP A 261 3.95 -18.68 4.95
C ASP A 261 5.47 -18.43 4.95
N VAL A 262 6.02 -18.19 3.78
CA VAL A 262 7.45 -17.84 3.59
C VAL A 262 7.51 -16.44 3.00
N GLU A 263 8.40 -15.62 3.54
CA GLU A 263 8.76 -14.33 2.94
C GLU A 263 9.34 -14.56 1.54
N ALA A 264 8.65 -14.08 0.52
CA ALA A 264 9.05 -14.17 -0.86
C ALA A 264 9.78 -12.89 -1.25
N ILE A 265 11.06 -13.03 -1.58
CA ILE A 265 11.84 -11.97 -2.20
C ILE A 265 11.27 -11.76 -3.61
N ARG A 266 10.90 -10.52 -3.93
CA ARG A 266 10.47 -10.16 -5.29
C ARG A 266 11.70 -10.12 -6.18
N ASP A 267 12.03 -11.25 -6.80
CA ASP A 267 13.01 -11.31 -7.86
C ASP A 267 12.28 -11.29 -9.22
N PRO A 268 12.20 -10.12 -9.90
CA PRO A 268 11.57 -10.02 -11.22
C PRO A 268 12.35 -10.79 -12.30
N TYR A 269 13.55 -11.30 -11.99
CA TYR A 269 14.38 -12.09 -12.88
C TYR A 269 14.42 -13.58 -12.50
N SER A 270 13.64 -14.04 -11.53
CA SER A 270 13.66 -15.45 -11.09
C SER A 270 13.34 -16.46 -12.21
N ASP A 271 12.56 -16.04 -13.21
CA ASP A 271 12.25 -16.84 -14.41
C ASP A 271 13.28 -16.67 -15.54
N TYR A 272 14.24 -15.75 -15.42
CA TYR A 272 15.27 -15.48 -16.42
C TYR A 272 16.56 -16.23 -16.07
N THR A 273 16.89 -17.24 -16.86
CA THR A 273 18.25 -17.77 -16.90
C THR A 273 19.04 -16.96 -17.91
N VAL A 274 19.95 -16.09 -17.43
CA VAL A 274 20.88 -15.39 -18.32
C VAL A 274 21.90 -16.44 -18.79
N ASP A 275 21.87 -16.80 -20.06
CA ASP A 275 22.95 -17.59 -20.66
C ASP A 275 24.22 -16.72 -20.67
N PRO A 276 25.30 -17.12 -19.98
CA PRO A 276 26.55 -16.36 -19.95
C PRO A 276 27.16 -16.10 -21.34
N ALA A 277 26.71 -16.83 -22.36
CA ALA A 277 27.19 -16.72 -23.73
C ALA A 277 26.42 -15.69 -24.60
N ASP A 278 25.34 -15.08 -24.11
CA ASP A 278 24.56 -14.11 -24.89
C ASP A 278 25.11 -12.68 -24.71
N PRO A 279 25.73 -12.07 -25.74
CA PRO A 279 26.27 -10.72 -25.62
C PRO A 279 25.13 -9.70 -25.67
N LEU A 280 24.98 -8.94 -24.58
CA LEU A 280 24.13 -7.75 -24.49
C LEU A 280 24.47 -6.67 -25.54
#